data_AF-A0A943MZQ4-F1
#
_entry.id   AF-A0A943MZQ4-F1
#
_cell.length_a   1.000
_cell.length_b   1.000
_cell.length_c   1.000
_cell.angle_alpha   90.00
_cell.angle_beta   90.00
_cell.angle_gamma   90.00
#
_symmetry.space_group_name_H-M   'P 1'
#
loop_
_entity.id
_entity.type
_entity.pdbx_description
1 polymer ?
#
loop_
_entity_poly.entity_id
_entity_poly.type
_entity_poly.pdbx_seq_one_letter_code
_entity_poly.pdbx_strand_id
1 'polypeptide(L)'
;MKPFEHYIYILECGDGSLYTGYTTDVEARVSAHQAGTGAKYTKSHAPVRLIAQARFYSKERAMSAEAHFKQLDRAQKDALLAKAKDAPLEEILRNELPGFGEDTAGEFVCRSLEANVDLDYRAFHSRLVPNVDPKTIAGVRTPALRKIAKELAKRDDASTFLRALPHRLFDENQVHAFTIGAERDYDKALELYERFLSFVNNWATCDQLPTKVFAKRPEETLEQVKRWLASDHCYTIRFAIGILMRLYLDELFELRFCEWVAATRMPNSEAHPATEDDIYYVDMMRAWYFAEALAKQEAAALPYLERKDDEALLDEWTRRKAIQKAIESRRITASMKDHLRALR
;
A
#
# COMPACT_ATOMS: atom_id res chain seq x y z
N MET A 1 -0.61 7.79 -17.10
CA MET A 1 -1.15 6.42 -16.99
C MET A 1 -2.40 6.49 -16.13
N LYS A 2 -3.53 5.99 -16.62
CA LYS A 2 -4.76 5.92 -15.84
C LYS A 2 -4.73 4.60 -15.07
N PRO A 3 -4.52 4.62 -13.75
CA PRO A 3 -4.15 3.42 -13.00
C PRO A 3 -5.26 2.37 -12.92
N PHE A 4 -6.49 2.70 -13.31
CA PHE A 4 -7.65 1.80 -13.21
C PHE A 4 -8.13 1.29 -14.57
N GLU A 5 -7.49 1.70 -15.67
CA GLU A 5 -8.00 1.46 -17.00
C GLU A 5 -7.21 0.36 -17.73
N HIS A 6 -7.87 -0.78 -17.89
CA HIS A 6 -7.42 -1.89 -18.73
C HIS A 6 -8.50 -2.19 -19.76
N TYR A 7 -8.14 -2.29 -21.03
CA TYR A 7 -9.11 -2.52 -22.09
C TYR A 7 -8.77 -3.74 -22.91
N ILE A 8 -9.80 -4.45 -23.32
CA ILE A 8 -9.77 -5.13 -24.61
C ILE A 8 -10.42 -4.22 -25.64
N TYR A 9 -9.91 -4.25 -26.87
CA TYR A 9 -10.47 -3.52 -28.00
C TYR A 9 -10.62 -4.46 -29.19
N ILE A 10 -11.68 -4.25 -29.96
CA ILE A 10 -12.03 -5.04 -31.13
C ILE A 10 -12.00 -4.11 -32.34
N LEU A 11 -11.19 -4.49 -33.33
CA LEU A 11 -11.11 -3.84 -34.62
C LEU A 11 -11.77 -4.71 -35.70
N GLU A 12 -12.47 -4.06 -36.61
CA GLU A 12 -12.81 -4.62 -37.91
C GLU A 12 -11.72 -4.24 -38.91
N CYS A 13 -11.20 -5.24 -39.63
CA CYS A 13 -10.20 -5.09 -40.68
C CYS A 13 -10.85 -4.88 -42.05
N GLY A 14 -10.07 -4.46 -43.04
CA GLY A 14 -10.55 -4.14 -44.39
C GLY A 14 -11.13 -5.33 -45.15
N ASP A 15 -10.77 -6.55 -44.74
CA ASP A 15 -11.30 -7.81 -45.25
C ASP A 15 -12.53 -8.32 -44.44
N GLY A 16 -13.01 -7.54 -43.47
CA GLY A 16 -14.10 -7.89 -42.57
C GLY A 16 -13.69 -8.81 -41.40
N SER A 17 -12.41 -9.20 -41.29
CA SER A 17 -11.91 -9.98 -40.16
C SER A 17 -11.91 -9.15 -38.86
N LEU A 18 -11.96 -9.82 -37.71
CA LEU A 18 -11.89 -9.17 -36.41
C LEU A 18 -10.52 -9.37 -35.77
N TYR A 19 -9.95 -8.28 -35.27
CA TYR A 19 -8.77 -8.30 -34.43
C TYR A 19 -9.14 -7.89 -33.00
N THR A 20 -8.69 -8.66 -32.02
CA THR A 20 -8.87 -8.34 -30.59
C THR A 20 -7.52 -8.18 -29.92
N GLY A 21 -7.34 -7.11 -29.16
CA GLY A 21 -6.10 -6.83 -28.43
C GLY A 21 -6.35 -6.25 -27.04
N TYR A 22 -5.32 -6.28 -26.20
CA TYR A 22 -5.26 -5.59 -24.91
C TYR A 22 -4.48 -4.26 -25.01
N THR A 23 -4.91 -3.23 -24.27
CA THR A 23 -4.18 -1.97 -24.09
C THR A 23 -4.67 -1.22 -22.84
N THR A 24 -3.87 -0.27 -22.35
CA THR A 24 -4.29 0.73 -21.34
C THR A 24 -4.69 2.06 -21.98
N ASP A 25 -4.52 2.19 -23.29
CA ASP A 25 -4.83 3.38 -24.09
C ASP A 25 -5.32 2.92 -25.48
N VAL A 26 -6.65 2.94 -25.68
CA VAL A 26 -7.27 2.45 -26.92
C VAL A 26 -7.03 3.40 -28.07
N GLU A 27 -7.15 4.71 -27.84
CA GLU A 27 -6.99 5.73 -28.88
C GLU A 27 -5.58 5.72 -29.48
N ALA A 28 -4.55 5.71 -28.61
CA ALA A 28 -3.17 5.62 -29.06
C ALA A 28 -2.92 4.31 -29.83
N ARG A 29 -3.51 3.21 -29.36
CA ARG A 29 -3.33 1.90 -29.99
C ARG A 29 -4.01 1.80 -31.35
N VAL A 30 -5.25 2.30 -31.49
CA VAL A 30 -5.99 2.36 -32.75
C VAL A 30 -5.24 3.23 -33.77
N SER A 31 -4.75 4.40 -33.34
CA SER A 31 -3.95 5.30 -34.18
C SER A 31 -2.70 4.61 -34.73
N ALA A 32 -1.99 3.85 -33.90
CA ALA A 32 -0.83 3.06 -34.35
C ALA A 32 -1.22 2.00 -35.39
N HIS A 33 -2.34 1.31 -35.20
CA HIS A 33 -2.82 0.34 -36.20
C HIS A 33 -3.17 1.01 -37.53
N GLN A 34 -3.85 2.15 -37.50
CA GLN A 34 -4.22 2.92 -38.70
C GLN A 34 -2.99 3.49 -39.43
N ALA A 35 -1.94 3.84 -38.70
CA ALA A 35 -0.65 4.29 -39.26
C ALA A 35 0.24 3.14 -39.76
N GLY A 36 -0.19 1.88 -39.65
CA GLY A 36 0.59 0.71 -40.07
C GLY A 36 1.78 0.37 -39.16
N THR A 37 1.86 0.95 -37.96
CA THR A 37 2.84 0.67 -36.90
C THR A 37 2.29 -0.23 -35.79
N GLY A 38 1.04 -0.67 -35.91
CA GLY A 38 0.39 -1.63 -35.02
C GLY A 38 0.83 -3.08 -35.25
N ALA A 39 -0.04 -4.03 -34.89
CA ALA A 39 0.26 -5.45 -35.02
C ALA A 39 0.51 -5.87 -36.48
N LYS A 40 1.39 -6.86 -36.68
CA LYS A 40 1.69 -7.43 -38.02
C LYS A 40 0.41 -7.85 -38.75
N TYR A 41 -0.53 -8.49 -38.03
CA TYR A 41 -1.80 -8.94 -38.59
C TYR A 41 -2.61 -7.77 -39.17
N THR A 42 -2.88 -6.74 -38.38
CA THR A 42 -3.67 -5.58 -38.83
C THR A 42 -3.00 -4.79 -39.95
N LYS A 43 -1.66 -4.79 -40.02
CA LYS A 43 -0.93 -4.12 -41.11
C LYS A 43 -1.21 -4.77 -42.47
N SER A 44 -1.36 -6.09 -42.50
CA SER A 44 -1.70 -6.85 -43.71
C SER A 44 -3.18 -6.81 -44.07
N HIS A 45 -4.05 -6.32 -43.18
CA HIS A 45 -5.51 -6.31 -43.37
C HIS A 45 -6.10 -4.90 -43.15
N ALA A 46 -5.33 -3.86 -43.48
CA ALA A 46 -5.78 -2.47 -43.42
C ALA A 46 -6.82 -2.17 -44.53
N PRO A 47 -7.67 -1.12 -44.37
CA PRO A 47 -7.79 -0.25 -43.21
C PRO A 47 -8.43 -0.96 -42.01
N VAL A 48 -8.24 -0.42 -40.80
CA VAL A 48 -8.89 -0.96 -39.60
C VAL A 48 -9.74 0.10 -38.91
N ARG A 49 -10.84 -0.34 -38.30
CA ARG A 49 -11.76 0.52 -37.55
C ARG A 49 -12.04 -0.07 -36.18
N LEU A 50 -12.02 0.75 -35.15
CA LEU A 50 -12.51 0.36 -33.82
C LEU A 50 -14.03 0.17 -33.87
N ILE A 51 -14.49 -1.02 -33.48
CA ILE A 51 -15.92 -1.35 -33.46
C ILE A 51 -16.47 -1.58 -32.05
N ALA A 52 -15.62 -1.98 -31.10
CA ALA A 52 -16.01 -2.10 -29.69
C ALA A 52 -14.77 -2.09 -28.78
N GLN A 53 -14.99 -1.80 -27.50
CA GLN A 53 -13.99 -1.93 -26.43
C GLN A 53 -14.70 -2.27 -25.13
N ALA A 54 -14.04 -2.98 -24.22
CA ALA A 54 -14.53 -3.25 -22.88
C ALA A 54 -13.48 -2.92 -21.83
N ARG A 55 -13.89 -2.19 -20.79
CA ARG A 55 -13.05 -1.76 -19.67
C ARG A 55 -13.03 -2.77 -18.52
N PHE A 56 -11.87 -2.93 -17.90
CA PHE A 56 -11.59 -3.76 -16.73
C PHE A 56 -10.69 -3.02 -15.74
N TYR A 57 -10.70 -3.50 -14.49
CA TYR A 57 -9.92 -2.93 -13.38
C TYR A 57 -8.58 -3.62 -13.11
N SER A 58 -8.30 -4.71 -13.82
CA SER A 58 -7.01 -5.40 -13.77
C SER A 58 -6.58 -5.88 -15.16
N LYS A 59 -5.26 -5.99 -15.35
CA LYS A 59 -4.67 -6.53 -16.57
C LYS A 59 -5.06 -7.99 -16.75
N GLU A 60 -5.02 -8.77 -15.68
CA GLU A 60 -5.31 -10.19 -15.65
C GLU A 60 -6.74 -10.46 -16.13
N ARG A 61 -7.70 -9.65 -15.66
CA ARG A 61 -9.09 -9.75 -16.10
C ARG A 61 -9.26 -9.38 -17.57
N ALA A 62 -8.66 -8.28 -18.02
CA ALA A 62 -8.73 -7.88 -19.42
C ALA A 62 -8.10 -8.94 -20.35
N MET A 63 -6.94 -9.50 -19.99
CA MET A 63 -6.29 -10.56 -20.77
C MET A 63 -7.08 -11.87 -20.76
N SER A 64 -7.72 -12.21 -19.64
CA SER A 64 -8.64 -13.34 -19.58
C SER A 64 -9.84 -13.12 -20.52
N ALA A 65 -10.44 -11.92 -20.51
CA ALA A 65 -11.54 -11.57 -21.41
C ALA A 65 -11.12 -11.62 -22.88
N GLU A 66 -9.92 -11.12 -23.19
CA GLU A 66 -9.32 -11.20 -24.53
C GLU A 66 -9.18 -12.66 -24.99
N ALA A 67 -8.67 -13.54 -24.13
CA ALA A 67 -8.49 -14.95 -24.43
C ALA A 67 -9.84 -15.65 -24.67
N HIS A 68 -10.83 -15.43 -23.80
CA HIS A 68 -12.18 -15.95 -23.98
C HIS A 68 -12.81 -15.45 -25.28
N PHE A 69 -12.76 -14.14 -25.54
CA PHE A 69 -13.32 -13.54 -26.75
C PHE A 69 -12.66 -14.09 -28.02
N LYS A 70 -11.34 -14.32 -28.01
CA LYS A 70 -10.62 -14.89 -29.17
C LYS A 70 -11.08 -16.30 -29.50
N GLN A 71 -11.41 -17.12 -28.50
CA GLN A 71 -11.88 -18.50 -28.67
C GLN A 71 -13.30 -18.61 -29.22
N LEU A 72 -14.12 -17.55 -29.10
CA LEU A 72 -15.46 -17.52 -29.68
C LEU A 72 -15.42 -17.65 -31.21
N ASP A 73 -16.40 -18.34 -31.77
CA ASP A 73 -16.61 -18.38 -33.20
C ASP A 73 -17.12 -17.02 -33.73
N ARG A 74 -17.19 -16.89 -35.06
CA ARG A 74 -17.59 -15.62 -35.68
C ARG A 74 -19.03 -15.23 -35.33
N ALA A 75 -19.95 -16.18 -35.30
CA ALA A 75 -21.37 -15.91 -35.02
C ALA A 75 -21.57 -15.44 -33.57
N GLN A 76 -20.87 -16.05 -32.61
CA GLN A 76 -20.84 -15.64 -31.22
C GLN A 76 -20.28 -14.23 -31.05
N LYS A 77 -19.16 -13.91 -31.73
CA LYS A 77 -18.57 -12.56 -31.71
C LYS A 77 -19.55 -11.53 -32.27
N ASP A 78 -20.15 -11.80 -33.42
CA ASP A 78 -21.10 -10.88 -34.04
C ASP A 78 -22.35 -10.67 -33.16
N ALA A 79 -22.84 -11.72 -32.47
CA ALA A 79 -23.95 -11.59 -31.52
C ALA A 79 -23.61 -10.70 -30.32
N LEU A 80 -22.41 -10.83 -29.74
CA LEU A 80 -21.95 -9.94 -28.66
C LEU A 80 -21.77 -8.50 -29.14
N LEU A 81 -21.17 -8.31 -30.33
CA LEU A 81 -20.96 -6.98 -30.92
C LEU A 81 -22.27 -6.32 -31.35
N ALA A 82 -23.28 -7.09 -31.74
CA ALA A 82 -24.62 -6.56 -32.02
C ALA A 82 -25.25 -5.99 -30.74
N LYS A 83 -25.17 -6.71 -29.61
CA LYS A 83 -25.60 -6.20 -28.30
C LYS A 83 -24.80 -4.95 -27.87
N ALA A 84 -23.51 -4.89 -28.22
CA ALA A 84 -22.63 -3.77 -27.88
C ALA A 84 -22.97 -2.45 -28.58
N LYS A 85 -23.94 -2.46 -29.50
CA LYS A 85 -24.54 -1.24 -30.06
C LYS A 85 -25.48 -0.54 -29.08
N ASP A 86 -26.08 -1.30 -28.17
CA ASP A 86 -27.13 -0.82 -27.25
C ASP A 86 -26.63 -0.71 -25.80
N ALA A 87 -25.54 -1.41 -25.44
CA ALA A 87 -24.94 -1.40 -24.11
C ALA A 87 -23.40 -1.46 -24.17
N PRO A 88 -22.68 -0.99 -23.13
CA PRO A 88 -21.22 -1.11 -23.06
C PRO A 88 -20.78 -2.58 -23.14
N LEU A 89 -19.72 -2.87 -23.91
CA LEU A 89 -19.26 -4.25 -24.09
C LEU A 89 -18.82 -4.87 -22.77
N GLU A 90 -18.25 -4.11 -21.82
CA GLU A 90 -17.90 -4.65 -20.50
C GLU A 90 -19.09 -5.21 -19.72
N GLU A 91 -20.29 -4.63 -19.87
CA GLU A 91 -21.51 -5.14 -19.22
C GLU A 91 -21.97 -6.43 -19.90
N ILE A 92 -21.89 -6.48 -21.23
CA ILE A 92 -22.24 -7.67 -22.01
C ILE A 92 -21.29 -8.81 -21.67
N LEU A 93 -19.98 -8.56 -21.64
CA LEU A 93 -18.98 -9.58 -21.30
C LEU A 93 -19.13 -10.05 -19.85
N ARG A 94 -19.48 -9.15 -18.92
CA ARG A 94 -19.82 -9.52 -17.53
C ARG A 94 -20.95 -10.54 -17.47
N ASN A 95 -21.99 -10.35 -18.28
CA ASN A 95 -23.19 -11.19 -18.23
C ASN A 95 -23.05 -12.48 -19.04
N GLU A 96 -22.29 -12.47 -20.13
CA GLU A 96 -22.27 -13.56 -21.12
C GLU A 96 -21.01 -14.44 -21.03
N LEU A 97 -19.88 -13.91 -20.53
CA LEU A 97 -18.67 -14.72 -20.40
C LEU A 97 -18.62 -15.45 -19.04
N PRO A 98 -18.32 -16.77 -19.03
CA PRO A 98 -18.17 -17.53 -17.81
C PRO A 98 -17.11 -16.92 -16.87
N GLY A 99 -17.48 -16.74 -15.60
CA GLY A 99 -16.58 -16.22 -14.57
C GLY A 99 -16.42 -14.69 -14.56
N PHE A 100 -17.12 -13.93 -15.42
CA PHE A 100 -17.06 -12.46 -15.46
C PHE A 100 -18.17 -11.74 -14.66
N GLY A 101 -19.18 -12.46 -14.16
CA GLY A 101 -20.39 -11.91 -13.55
C GLY A 101 -20.19 -11.03 -12.32
N GLU A 102 -19.20 -11.34 -11.47
CA GLU A 102 -18.86 -10.54 -10.30
C GLU A 102 -17.41 -10.03 -10.37
N ASP A 103 -17.16 -8.89 -9.73
CA ASP A 103 -15.81 -8.40 -9.50
C ASP A 103 -15.03 -9.42 -8.68
N THR A 104 -13.76 -9.65 -9.03
CA THR A 104 -12.79 -10.21 -8.08
C THR A 104 -12.51 -9.23 -6.93
N ALA A 105 -11.95 -9.70 -5.82
CA ALA A 105 -11.53 -8.84 -4.71
C ALA A 105 -10.64 -7.67 -5.17
N GLY A 106 -9.70 -7.91 -6.08
CA GLY A 106 -8.84 -6.86 -6.64
C GLY A 106 -9.62 -5.83 -7.47
N GLU A 107 -10.54 -6.28 -8.32
CA GLU A 107 -11.39 -5.38 -9.09
C GLU A 107 -12.31 -4.55 -8.20
N PHE A 108 -12.87 -5.18 -7.17
CA PHE A 108 -13.68 -4.49 -6.16
C PHE A 108 -12.88 -3.36 -5.48
N VAL A 109 -11.63 -3.62 -5.08
CA VAL A 109 -10.77 -2.60 -4.48
C VAL A 109 -10.48 -1.49 -5.47
N CYS A 110 -9.98 -1.81 -6.67
CA CYS A 110 -9.66 -0.83 -7.71
C CYS A 110 -10.86 0.06 -8.08
N ARG A 111 -12.03 -0.54 -8.30
CA ARG A 111 -13.28 0.19 -8.58
C ARG A 111 -13.65 1.11 -7.43
N SER A 112 -13.55 0.61 -6.21
CA SER A 112 -13.89 1.40 -5.02
C SER A 112 -12.91 2.55 -4.78
N LEU A 113 -11.62 2.35 -5.08
CA LEU A 113 -10.61 3.40 -5.03
C LEU A 113 -10.88 4.47 -6.09
N GLU A 114 -11.11 4.07 -7.35
CA GLU A 114 -11.44 4.99 -8.45
C GLU A 114 -12.63 5.89 -8.10
N ALA A 115 -13.69 5.32 -7.52
CA ALA A 115 -14.89 6.06 -7.11
C ALA A 115 -14.65 7.07 -5.96
N ASN A 116 -13.51 7.03 -5.29
CA ASN A 116 -13.17 7.90 -4.15
C ASN A 116 -11.89 8.72 -4.37
N VAL A 117 -11.42 8.84 -5.62
CA VAL A 117 -10.24 9.66 -5.96
C VAL A 117 -10.52 11.14 -5.68
N ASP A 118 -9.61 11.76 -4.94
CA ASP A 118 -9.55 13.19 -4.68
C ASP A 118 -8.17 13.70 -5.12
N LEU A 119 -8.12 14.41 -6.26
CA LEU A 119 -6.86 14.86 -6.87
C LEU A 119 -6.16 15.97 -6.06
N ASP A 120 -6.93 16.80 -5.36
CA ASP A 120 -6.36 17.83 -4.48
C ASP A 120 -5.73 17.18 -3.26
N TYR A 121 -6.41 16.19 -2.68
CA TYR A 121 -5.86 15.38 -1.60
C TYR A 121 -4.63 14.59 -2.06
N ARG A 122 -4.64 14.01 -3.27
CA ARG A 122 -3.45 13.36 -3.86
C ARG A 122 -2.27 14.33 -3.90
N ALA A 123 -2.46 15.53 -4.43
CA ALA A 123 -1.41 16.53 -4.56
C ALA A 123 -0.85 16.96 -3.20
N PHE A 124 -1.72 17.13 -2.21
CA PHE A 124 -1.32 17.41 -0.83
C PHE A 124 -0.55 16.24 -0.21
N HIS A 125 -1.11 15.02 -0.26
CA HIS A 125 -0.54 13.84 0.37
C HIS A 125 0.81 13.45 -0.23
N SER A 126 0.97 13.56 -1.55
CA SER A 126 2.23 13.23 -2.24
C SER A 126 3.43 14.04 -1.71
N ARG A 127 3.20 15.25 -1.19
CA ARG A 127 4.26 16.08 -0.58
C ARG A 127 4.66 15.61 0.82
N LEU A 128 3.79 14.86 1.50
CA LEU A 128 4.04 14.33 2.85
C LEU A 128 4.80 12.99 2.82
N VAL A 129 4.70 12.24 1.72
CA VAL A 129 5.37 10.95 1.50
C VAL A 129 6.32 11.03 0.29
N PRO A 130 7.41 11.81 0.39
CA PRO A 130 8.27 12.11 -0.77
C PRO A 130 8.99 10.88 -1.36
N ASN A 131 9.09 9.79 -0.61
CA ASN A 131 9.70 8.54 -1.04
C ASN A 131 8.74 7.63 -1.86
N VAL A 132 7.48 8.05 -2.05
CA VAL A 132 6.49 7.31 -2.85
C VAL A 132 6.29 8.04 -4.18
N ASP A 133 6.39 7.31 -5.31
CA ASP A 133 6.12 7.88 -6.64
C ASP A 133 4.68 8.43 -6.67
N PRO A 134 4.48 9.76 -6.88
CA PRO A 134 3.16 10.37 -6.94
C PRO A 134 2.22 9.72 -7.97
N LYS A 135 2.75 9.04 -9.00
CA LYS A 135 1.97 8.29 -10.00
C LYS A 135 1.28 7.06 -9.43
N THR A 136 1.78 6.51 -8.32
CA THR A 136 1.24 5.35 -7.61
C THR A 136 0.23 5.73 -6.53
N ILE A 137 0.06 7.02 -6.22
CA ILE A 137 -0.95 7.50 -5.28
C ILE A 137 -2.22 7.82 -6.05
N ALA A 138 -3.33 7.14 -5.73
CA ALA A 138 -4.64 7.45 -6.29
C ALA A 138 -5.22 8.71 -5.63
N GLY A 139 -5.09 8.84 -4.31
CA GLY A 139 -5.57 9.99 -3.55
C GLY A 139 -6.90 9.74 -2.87
N VAL A 140 -7.03 8.65 -2.12
CA VAL A 140 -8.24 8.30 -1.40
C VAL A 140 -8.07 8.58 0.09
N ARG A 141 -9.03 9.30 0.69
CA ARG A 141 -8.97 9.67 2.10
C ARG A 141 -9.17 8.46 3.02
N THR A 142 -8.52 8.46 4.18
CA THR A 142 -8.57 7.36 5.17
C THR A 142 -9.97 6.84 5.52
N PRO A 143 -11.03 7.68 5.70
CA PRO A 143 -12.37 7.16 5.97
C PRO A 143 -12.92 6.25 4.86
N ALA A 144 -12.68 6.61 3.59
CA ALA A 144 -13.08 5.79 2.45
C ALA A 144 -12.24 4.50 2.40
N LEU A 145 -10.91 4.59 2.58
CA LEU A 145 -10.02 3.42 2.64
C LEU A 145 -10.47 2.39 3.70
N ARG A 146 -10.83 2.86 4.91
CA ARG A 146 -11.34 1.98 5.98
C ARG A 146 -12.68 1.34 5.63
N LYS A 147 -13.57 2.07 4.94
CA LYS A 147 -14.84 1.52 4.44
C LYS A 147 -14.59 0.42 3.42
N ILE A 148 -13.69 0.65 2.46
CA ILE A 148 -13.32 -0.34 1.43
C ILE A 148 -12.74 -1.59 2.09
N ALA A 149 -11.79 -1.44 3.02
CA ALA A 149 -11.20 -2.57 3.75
C ALA A 149 -12.25 -3.38 4.53
N LYS A 150 -13.22 -2.73 5.16
CA LYS A 150 -14.31 -3.41 5.87
C LYS A 150 -15.19 -4.23 4.94
N GLU A 151 -15.50 -3.72 3.75
CA GLU A 151 -16.29 -4.45 2.77
C GLU A 151 -15.47 -5.57 2.10
N LEU A 152 -14.19 -5.34 1.82
CA LEU A 152 -13.27 -6.37 1.34
C LEU A 152 -13.18 -7.55 2.33
N ALA A 153 -13.06 -7.27 3.63
CA ALA A 153 -12.97 -8.31 4.67
C ALA A 153 -14.19 -9.24 4.76
N LYS A 154 -15.34 -8.85 4.18
CA LYS A 154 -16.56 -9.68 4.15
C LYS A 154 -16.63 -10.60 2.93
N ARG A 155 -15.73 -10.43 1.96
CA ARG A 155 -15.76 -11.20 0.72
C ARG A 155 -15.07 -12.54 0.90
N ASP A 156 -15.64 -13.60 0.33
CA ASP A 156 -15.07 -14.94 0.37
C ASP A 156 -13.71 -15.03 -0.35
N ASP A 157 -13.49 -14.18 -1.36
CA ASP A 157 -12.27 -14.11 -2.14
C ASP A 157 -11.24 -13.08 -1.63
N ALA A 158 -11.45 -12.48 -0.45
CA ALA A 158 -10.56 -11.43 0.08
C ALA A 158 -9.09 -11.86 0.17
N SER A 159 -8.85 -13.14 0.47
CA SER A 159 -7.51 -13.72 0.55
C SER A 159 -6.73 -13.61 -0.76
N THR A 160 -7.39 -13.56 -1.91
CA THR A 160 -6.74 -13.39 -3.22
C THR A 160 -6.08 -12.01 -3.34
N PHE A 161 -6.74 -10.96 -2.87
CA PHE A 161 -6.18 -9.60 -2.84
C PHE A 161 -5.03 -9.49 -1.83
N LEU A 162 -5.18 -10.07 -0.63
CA LEU A 162 -4.13 -10.03 0.40
C LEU A 162 -2.87 -10.83 0.00
N ARG A 163 -3.00 -11.77 -0.95
CA ARG A 163 -1.86 -12.52 -1.50
C ARG A 163 -1.26 -11.90 -2.77
N ALA A 164 -1.97 -10.97 -3.41
CA ALA A 164 -1.54 -10.32 -4.65
C ALA A 164 -0.53 -9.18 -4.37
N LEU A 165 0.63 -9.55 -3.82
CA LEU A 165 1.72 -8.62 -3.49
C LEU A 165 2.85 -8.72 -4.54
N PRO A 166 3.56 -7.62 -4.85
CA PRO A 166 3.35 -6.26 -4.34
C PRO A 166 2.11 -5.57 -4.95
N HIS A 167 1.50 -4.67 -4.18
CA HIS A 167 0.45 -3.78 -4.68
C HIS A 167 1.03 -2.66 -5.54
N ARG A 168 0.25 -2.21 -6.53
CA ARG A 168 0.68 -1.20 -7.50
C ARG A 168 0.43 0.22 -7.01
N LEU A 169 -0.65 0.43 -6.28
CA LEU A 169 -1.02 1.73 -5.72
C LEU A 169 -0.71 1.82 -4.23
N PHE A 170 -0.32 3.01 -3.80
CA PHE A 170 -0.20 3.33 -2.38
C PHE A 170 -1.52 3.05 -1.64
N ASP A 171 -2.65 3.44 -2.24
CA ASP A 171 -3.97 3.31 -1.63
C ASP A 171 -4.41 1.83 -1.49
N GLU A 172 -3.96 0.93 -2.38
CA GLU A 172 -4.15 -0.52 -2.25
C GLU A 172 -3.42 -1.06 -1.01
N ASN A 173 -2.19 -0.58 -0.74
CA ASN A 173 -1.46 -0.92 0.48
C ASN A 173 -2.20 -0.45 1.74
N GLN A 174 -2.86 0.71 1.70
CA GLN A 174 -3.68 1.16 2.84
C GLN A 174 -4.92 0.28 3.05
N VAL A 175 -5.60 -0.11 1.97
CA VAL A 175 -6.73 -1.06 2.05
C VAL A 175 -6.26 -2.40 2.61
N HIS A 176 -5.11 -2.91 2.15
CA HIS A 176 -4.49 -4.13 2.68
C HIS A 176 -4.26 -4.00 4.19
N ALA A 177 -3.55 -2.95 4.63
CA ALA A 177 -3.23 -2.71 6.04
C ALA A 177 -4.48 -2.68 6.93
N PHE A 178 -5.54 -1.98 6.50
CA PHE A 178 -6.79 -1.90 7.25
C PHE A 178 -7.59 -3.21 7.24
N THR A 179 -7.46 -4.01 6.19
CA THR A 179 -8.11 -5.33 6.10
C THR A 179 -7.46 -6.30 7.07
N ILE A 180 -6.12 -6.35 7.16
CA ILE A 180 -5.42 -7.12 8.20
C ILE A 180 -5.89 -6.68 9.59
N GLY A 181 -6.02 -5.37 9.81
CA GLY A 181 -6.47 -4.83 11.11
C GLY A 181 -7.90 -5.22 11.53
N ALA A 182 -8.69 -5.80 10.62
CA ALA A 182 -10.01 -6.37 10.94
C ALA A 182 -9.91 -7.80 11.49
N GLU A 183 -8.82 -8.52 11.21
CA GLU A 183 -8.58 -9.87 11.71
C GLU A 183 -8.49 -9.86 13.24
N ARG A 184 -9.20 -10.80 13.85
CA ARG A 184 -9.31 -10.94 15.31
C ARG A 184 -8.52 -12.13 15.81
N ASP A 185 -8.28 -13.13 14.97
CA ASP A 185 -7.44 -14.26 15.29
C ASP A 185 -5.96 -13.84 15.28
N TYR A 186 -5.24 -14.14 16.36
CA TYR A 186 -3.86 -13.68 16.54
C TYR A 186 -2.92 -14.33 15.53
N ASP A 187 -3.03 -15.65 15.36
CA ASP A 187 -2.11 -16.44 14.53
C ASP A 187 -2.32 -16.10 13.05
N LYS A 188 -3.58 -15.98 12.61
CA LYS A 188 -3.90 -15.51 11.25
C LYS A 188 -3.45 -14.08 11.00
N ALA A 189 -3.64 -13.18 11.97
CA ALA A 189 -3.18 -11.81 11.82
C ALA A 189 -1.66 -11.77 11.66
N LEU A 190 -0.92 -12.50 12.51
CA LEU A 190 0.53 -12.57 12.44
C LEU A 190 1.01 -13.05 11.06
N GLU A 191 0.42 -14.11 10.50
CA GLU A 191 0.77 -14.58 9.14
C GLU A 191 0.55 -13.48 8.09
N LEU A 192 -0.55 -12.73 8.19
CA LEU A 192 -0.84 -11.63 7.28
C LEU A 192 0.15 -10.46 7.44
N TYR A 193 0.53 -10.10 8.67
CA TYR A 193 1.55 -9.07 8.91
C TYR A 193 2.91 -9.50 8.36
N GLU A 194 3.36 -10.73 8.65
CA GLU A 194 4.66 -11.23 8.17
C GLU A 194 4.74 -11.21 6.64
N ARG A 195 3.66 -11.58 5.97
CA ARG A 195 3.59 -11.52 4.50
C ARG A 195 3.63 -10.09 3.97
N PHE A 196 2.95 -9.16 4.64
CA PHE A 196 2.78 -7.79 4.14
C PHE A 196 3.98 -6.88 4.43
N LEU A 197 4.62 -7.04 5.59
CA LEU A 197 5.68 -6.14 6.07
C LEU A 197 6.86 -6.02 5.10
N SER A 198 7.22 -7.09 4.39
CA SER A 198 8.28 -7.07 3.36
C SER A 198 7.98 -6.17 2.14
N PHE A 199 6.73 -5.70 2.00
CA PHE A 199 6.31 -4.83 0.91
C PHE A 199 5.99 -3.40 1.38
N VAL A 200 6.03 -3.15 2.70
CA VAL A 200 5.79 -1.82 3.27
C VAL A 200 7.04 -0.98 3.07
N ASN A 201 6.97 0.04 2.23
CA ASN A 201 8.15 0.83 1.82
C ASN A 201 8.03 2.33 2.17
N ASN A 202 7.06 2.70 3.00
CA ASN A 202 6.84 4.10 3.38
C ASN A 202 6.26 4.21 4.79
N TRP A 203 6.51 5.35 5.43
CA TRP A 203 6.12 5.60 6.81
C TRP A 203 4.59 5.66 6.98
N ALA A 204 3.86 6.15 5.99
CA ALA A 204 2.41 6.34 6.08
C ALA A 204 1.65 5.01 6.12
N THR A 205 2.06 4.01 5.33
CA THR A 205 1.53 2.65 5.40
C THR A 205 1.92 1.99 6.73
N CYS A 206 3.21 2.05 7.10
CA CYS A 206 3.73 1.44 8.32
C CYS A 206 2.99 1.93 9.58
N ASP A 207 2.85 3.25 9.74
CA ASP A 207 2.30 3.83 10.96
C ASP A 207 0.77 3.67 11.07
N GLN A 208 0.09 3.46 9.94
CA GLN A 208 -1.36 3.21 9.89
C GLN A 208 -1.75 1.74 10.09
N LEU A 209 -0.79 0.81 10.03
CA LEU A 209 -1.04 -0.60 10.35
C LEU A 209 -1.64 -0.71 11.76
N PRO A 210 -2.89 -1.21 11.90
CA PRO A 210 -3.48 -1.41 13.22
C PRO A 210 -2.67 -2.46 13.99
N THR A 211 -2.62 -2.40 15.33
CA THR A 211 -1.85 -3.38 16.14
C THR A 211 -2.67 -4.00 17.26
N LYS A 212 -3.97 -3.68 17.33
CA LYS A 212 -4.83 -4.06 18.46
C LYS A 212 -4.90 -5.57 18.70
N VAL A 213 -4.78 -6.39 17.64
CA VAL A 213 -4.80 -7.85 17.75
C VAL A 213 -3.61 -8.38 18.58
N PHE A 214 -2.45 -7.74 18.51
CA PHE A 214 -1.25 -8.15 19.24
C PHE A 214 -1.35 -7.96 20.75
N ALA A 215 -2.22 -7.07 21.23
CA ALA A 215 -2.48 -6.92 22.66
C ALA A 215 -3.10 -8.16 23.32
N LYS A 216 -3.59 -9.14 22.53
CA LYS A 216 -4.20 -10.38 23.05
C LYS A 216 -3.18 -11.36 23.64
N ARG A 217 -1.94 -11.34 23.17
CA ARG A 217 -0.86 -12.25 23.59
C ARG A 217 0.44 -11.45 23.73
N PRO A 218 0.58 -10.64 24.80
CA PRO A 218 1.67 -9.66 24.91
C PRO A 218 3.05 -10.32 24.96
N GLU A 219 3.23 -11.41 25.70
CA GLU A 219 4.53 -12.10 25.79
C GLU A 219 4.96 -12.69 24.44
N GLU A 220 4.07 -13.40 23.75
CA GLU A 220 4.31 -13.91 22.40
C GLU A 220 4.58 -12.79 21.39
N THR A 221 3.88 -11.67 21.53
CA THR A 221 4.10 -10.46 20.69
C THR A 221 5.48 -9.88 20.93
N LEU A 222 5.96 -9.82 22.18
CA LEU A 222 7.30 -9.31 22.49
C LEU A 222 8.40 -10.15 21.84
N GLU A 223 8.25 -11.49 21.83
CA GLU A 223 9.19 -12.35 21.11
C GLU A 223 9.20 -12.06 19.61
N GLN A 224 8.05 -11.79 19.02
CA GLN A 224 7.97 -11.39 17.62
C GLN A 224 8.55 -9.98 17.38
N VAL A 225 8.33 -9.03 18.29
CA VAL A 225 8.94 -7.68 18.23
C VAL A 225 10.46 -7.78 18.21
N LYS A 226 11.08 -8.65 19.01
CA LYS A 226 12.53 -8.87 18.97
C LYS A 226 13.00 -9.33 17.59
N ARG A 227 12.27 -10.25 16.95
CA ARG A 227 12.59 -10.72 15.58
C ARG A 227 12.47 -9.57 14.57
N TRP A 228 11.43 -8.74 14.67
CA TRP A 228 11.26 -7.61 13.77
C TRP A 228 12.27 -6.48 14.00
N LEU A 229 12.70 -6.23 15.24
CA LEU A 229 13.79 -5.28 15.54
C LEU A 229 15.14 -5.74 14.96
N ALA A 230 15.34 -7.06 14.82
CA ALA A 230 16.53 -7.65 14.20
C ALA A 230 16.44 -7.79 12.67
N SER A 231 15.37 -7.29 12.05
CA SER A 231 15.19 -7.35 10.59
C SER A 231 16.19 -6.43 9.86
N ASP A 232 16.48 -6.76 8.61
CA ASP A 232 17.18 -5.93 7.62
C ASP A 232 16.23 -5.06 6.78
N HIS A 233 14.95 -5.00 7.15
CA HIS A 233 13.94 -4.22 6.43
C HIS A 233 13.48 -3.02 7.28
N CYS A 234 13.77 -1.81 6.81
CA CYS A 234 13.52 -0.54 7.51
C CYS A 234 12.13 -0.46 8.16
N TYR A 235 11.08 -0.69 7.38
CA TYR A 235 9.70 -0.53 7.88
C TYR A 235 9.24 -1.69 8.76
N THR A 236 9.91 -2.83 8.73
CA THR A 236 9.71 -3.92 9.70
C THR A 236 10.24 -3.52 11.07
N ILE A 237 11.45 -2.95 11.12
CA ILE A 237 12.03 -2.38 12.35
C ILE A 237 11.14 -1.25 12.88
N ARG A 238 10.74 -0.31 12.00
CA ARG A 238 9.85 0.81 12.35
C ARG A 238 8.53 0.30 12.94
N PHE A 239 7.94 -0.71 12.33
CA PHE A 239 6.70 -1.32 12.82
C PHE A 239 6.87 -1.92 14.22
N ALA A 240 7.99 -2.61 14.48
CA ALA A 240 8.32 -3.20 15.77
C ALA A 240 8.43 -2.14 16.88
N ILE A 241 9.17 -1.05 16.63
CA ILE A 241 9.24 0.09 17.55
C ILE A 241 7.85 0.69 17.76
N GLY A 242 7.03 0.75 16.70
CA GLY A 242 5.65 1.21 16.77
C GLY A 242 4.73 0.31 17.58
N ILE A 243 5.00 -0.98 17.69
CA ILE A 243 4.29 -1.89 18.59
C ILE A 243 4.66 -1.57 20.04
N LEU A 244 5.95 -1.47 20.36
CA LEU A 244 6.42 -1.08 21.70
C LEU A 244 5.78 0.24 22.14
N MET A 245 5.83 1.24 21.24
CA MET A 245 5.25 2.57 21.49
C MET A 245 3.75 2.53 21.80
N ARG A 246 2.98 1.71 21.08
CA ARG A 246 1.51 1.71 21.16
C ARG A 246 0.94 0.79 22.22
N LEU A 247 1.62 -0.32 22.53
CA LEU A 247 1.09 -1.36 23.41
C LEU A 247 1.84 -1.48 24.73
N TYR A 248 3.09 -1.02 24.81
CA TYR A 248 3.99 -1.31 25.93
C TYR A 248 4.51 -0.07 26.67
N LEU A 249 4.00 1.13 26.38
CA LEU A 249 4.39 2.34 27.13
C LEU A 249 3.48 2.67 28.32
N ASP A 250 2.43 1.88 28.55
CA ASP A 250 1.52 2.05 29.69
C ASP A 250 1.72 0.91 30.72
N GLU A 251 0.69 0.11 31.02
CA GLU A 251 0.71 -0.92 32.06
C GLU A 251 1.74 -2.03 31.84
N LEU A 252 2.09 -2.30 30.58
CA LEU A 252 3.05 -3.35 30.21
C LEU A 252 4.50 -2.84 30.16
N PHE A 253 4.77 -1.59 30.57
CA PHE A 253 6.08 -0.98 30.39
C PHE A 253 7.18 -1.64 31.20
N GLU A 254 8.32 -1.83 30.55
CA GLU A 254 9.58 -2.25 31.16
C GLU A 254 10.72 -1.39 30.63
N LEU A 255 11.67 -1.03 31.52
CA LEU A 255 12.83 -0.20 31.17
C LEU A 255 13.63 -0.77 29.99
N ARG A 256 13.72 -2.11 29.89
CA ARG A 256 14.41 -2.81 28.80
C ARG A 256 13.91 -2.45 27.40
N PHE A 257 12.66 -1.98 27.26
CA PHE A 257 12.15 -1.55 25.96
C PHE A 257 12.81 -0.25 25.49
N CYS A 258 13.13 0.67 26.40
CA CYS A 258 13.95 1.84 26.07
C CYS A 258 15.35 1.42 25.64
N GLU A 259 15.95 0.43 26.31
CA GLU A 259 17.27 -0.11 25.93
C GLU A 259 17.24 -0.74 24.54
N TRP A 260 16.23 -1.56 24.23
CA TRP A 260 16.06 -2.15 22.90
C TRP A 260 15.93 -1.09 21.81
N VAL A 261 15.06 -0.09 22.01
CA VAL A 261 14.86 0.99 21.01
C VAL A 261 16.10 1.88 20.89
N ALA A 262 16.79 2.15 22.00
CA ALA A 262 18.04 2.91 22.00
C ALA A 262 19.15 2.19 21.24
N ALA A 263 19.24 0.86 21.35
CA ALA A 263 20.26 0.04 20.70
C ALA A 263 19.94 -0.31 19.24
N THR A 264 18.67 -0.37 18.87
CA THR A 264 18.23 -0.73 17.50
C THR A 264 18.79 0.23 16.47
N ARG A 265 19.37 -0.29 15.38
CA ARG A 265 19.80 0.49 14.22
C ARG A 265 19.39 -0.23 12.94
N MET A 266 19.23 0.53 11.87
CA MET A 266 19.15 -0.06 10.54
C MET A 266 20.48 -0.76 10.23
N PRO A 267 20.49 -2.09 9.96
CA PRO A 267 21.71 -2.78 9.57
C PRO A 267 22.29 -2.14 8.30
N ASN A 268 23.59 -1.82 8.33
CA ASN A 268 24.29 -1.29 7.18
C ASN A 268 25.59 -2.07 7.01
N SER A 269 25.61 -2.96 6.03
CA SER A 269 26.76 -3.85 5.75
C SER A 269 27.04 -3.89 4.26
N GLU A 270 28.23 -4.33 3.85
CA GLU A 270 28.55 -4.50 2.42
C GLU A 270 27.59 -5.48 1.72
N ALA A 271 27.14 -6.52 2.43
CA ALA A 271 26.20 -7.51 1.90
C ALA A 271 24.76 -6.99 1.80
N HIS A 272 24.39 -6.07 2.71
CA HIS A 272 23.05 -5.46 2.78
C HIS A 272 23.21 -3.98 3.13
N PRO A 273 23.50 -3.11 2.13
CA PRO A 273 23.67 -1.68 2.37
C PRO A 273 22.30 -1.03 2.59
N ALA A 274 22.20 -0.23 3.65
CA ALA A 274 21.00 0.57 3.91
C ALA A 274 21.08 1.90 3.15
N THR A 275 19.94 2.37 2.65
CA THR A 275 19.87 3.75 2.11
C THR A 275 19.89 4.78 3.24
N GLU A 276 20.24 6.02 2.92
CA GLU A 276 20.13 7.13 3.89
C GLU A 276 18.70 7.29 4.40
N ASP A 277 17.70 7.08 3.53
CA ASP A 277 16.27 7.10 3.90
C ASP A 277 15.94 5.98 4.90
N ASP A 278 16.45 4.77 4.71
CA ASP A 278 16.20 3.64 5.63
C ASP A 278 16.71 3.96 7.04
N ILE A 279 17.96 4.43 7.13
CA ILE A 279 18.57 4.85 8.40
C ILE A 279 17.73 5.97 9.04
N TYR A 280 17.38 6.99 8.24
CA TYR A 280 16.58 8.12 8.69
C TYR A 280 15.22 7.70 9.27
N TYR A 281 14.48 6.81 8.60
CA TYR A 281 13.13 6.42 9.04
C TYR A 281 13.14 5.51 10.27
N VAL A 282 14.19 4.70 10.47
CA VAL A 282 14.40 3.96 11.73
C VAL A 282 14.74 4.93 12.87
N ASP A 283 15.72 5.82 12.68
CA ASP A 283 16.15 6.77 13.72
C ASP A 283 15.03 7.77 14.07
N MET A 284 14.26 8.22 13.09
CA MET A 284 13.08 9.06 13.32
C MET A 284 12.02 8.33 14.17
N MET A 285 11.87 7.01 14.01
CA MET A 285 10.96 6.21 14.83
C MET A 285 11.47 6.04 16.26
N ARG A 286 12.77 5.81 16.43
CA ARG A 286 13.43 5.79 17.75
C ARG A 286 13.23 7.13 18.47
N ALA A 287 13.44 8.24 17.77
CA ALA A 287 13.20 9.58 18.30
C ALA A 287 11.73 9.80 18.72
N TRP A 288 10.79 9.33 17.90
CA TRP A 288 9.36 9.42 18.23
C TRP A 288 9.00 8.55 19.45
N TYR A 289 9.54 7.33 19.54
CA TYR A 289 9.37 6.47 20.71
C TYR A 289 9.81 7.19 22.00
N PHE A 290 10.98 7.83 22.03
CA PHE A 290 11.43 8.54 23.23
C PHE A 290 10.59 9.78 23.57
N ALA A 291 10.07 10.49 22.56
CA ALA A 291 9.12 11.59 22.80
C ALA A 291 7.78 11.09 23.38
N GLU A 292 7.30 9.93 22.95
CA GLU A 292 6.12 9.26 23.50
C GLU A 292 6.39 8.74 24.92
N ALA A 293 7.53 8.06 25.12
CA ALA A 293 7.94 7.50 26.39
C ALA A 293 8.13 8.59 27.44
N LEU A 294 8.66 9.77 27.07
CA LEU A 294 8.73 10.90 28.00
C LEU A 294 7.34 11.31 28.52
N ALA A 295 6.31 11.28 27.67
CA ALA A 295 4.97 11.68 28.06
C ALA A 295 4.25 10.65 28.95
N LYS A 296 4.67 9.38 28.92
CA LYS A 296 4.01 8.27 29.64
C LYS A 296 4.83 7.70 30.80
N GLN A 297 6.15 7.75 30.67
CA GLN A 297 7.16 7.08 31.50
C GLN A 297 8.34 8.04 31.74
N GLU A 298 8.04 9.26 32.20
CA GLU A 298 8.99 10.39 32.29
C GLU A 298 10.32 10.00 32.97
N ALA A 299 10.26 9.40 34.15
CA ALA A 299 11.45 9.01 34.92
C ALA A 299 12.37 8.02 34.18
N ALA A 300 11.80 7.14 33.35
CA ALA A 300 12.56 6.17 32.58
C ALA A 300 13.13 6.75 31.27
N ALA A 301 12.39 7.67 30.64
CA ALA A 301 12.75 8.22 29.33
C ALA A 301 13.67 9.46 29.42
N LEU A 302 13.52 10.29 30.46
CA LEU A 302 14.26 11.54 30.61
C LEU A 302 15.81 11.36 30.58
N PRO A 303 16.40 10.31 31.21
CA PRO A 303 17.85 10.09 31.14
C PRO A 303 18.39 9.92 29.70
N TYR A 304 17.58 9.40 28.77
CA TYR A 304 17.98 9.26 27.36
C TYR A 304 18.03 10.61 26.63
N LEU A 305 17.39 11.66 27.17
CA LEU A 305 17.37 13.00 26.61
C LEU A 305 18.38 13.94 27.29
N GLU A 306 18.68 13.69 28.56
CA GLU A 306 19.60 14.53 29.36
C GLU A 306 21.06 14.17 29.18
N ARG A 307 21.39 12.87 29.17
CA ARG A 307 22.80 12.44 29.15
C ARG A 307 23.43 12.68 27.78
N LYS A 308 24.65 13.21 27.80
CA LYS A 308 25.45 13.59 26.62
C LYS A 308 26.83 12.94 26.68
N ASP A 309 27.55 13.05 25.57
CA ASP A 309 28.94 12.63 25.44
C ASP A 309 29.13 11.18 25.92
N ASP A 310 30.09 10.92 26.81
CA ASP A 310 30.44 9.57 27.28
C ASP A 310 29.34 8.90 28.11
N GLU A 311 28.35 9.66 28.58
CA GLU A 311 27.19 9.14 29.34
C GLU A 311 25.94 8.96 28.47
N ALA A 312 26.02 9.31 27.17
CA ALA A 312 24.87 9.30 26.27
C ALA A 312 24.26 7.89 26.13
N LEU A 313 22.96 7.80 26.39
CA LEU A 313 22.18 6.57 26.17
C LEU A 313 21.52 6.54 24.78
N LEU A 314 21.62 7.64 24.04
CA LEU A 314 21.01 7.82 22.73
C LEU A 314 21.95 8.66 21.87
N ASP A 315 22.10 8.30 20.59
CA ASP A 315 22.93 9.07 19.67
C ASP A 315 22.41 10.51 19.52
N GLU A 316 23.34 11.44 19.28
CA GLU A 316 23.09 12.89 19.31
C GLU A 316 21.93 13.30 18.38
N TRP A 317 21.90 12.74 17.17
CA TRP A 317 20.88 13.08 16.19
C TRP A 317 19.50 12.64 16.66
N THR A 318 19.36 11.38 17.09
CA THR A 318 18.10 10.81 17.58
C THR A 318 17.64 11.53 18.84
N ARG A 319 18.57 11.87 19.75
CA ARG A 319 18.28 12.64 20.97
C ARG A 319 17.71 14.03 20.66
N ARG A 320 18.35 14.78 19.77
CA ARG A 320 17.86 16.10 19.34
C ARG A 320 16.49 16.03 18.68
N LYS A 321 16.26 15.00 17.86
CA LYS A 321 14.94 14.77 17.22
C LYS A 321 13.87 14.38 18.25
N ALA A 322 14.20 13.58 19.25
CA ALA A 322 13.30 13.22 20.34
C ALA A 322 12.90 14.47 21.15
N ILE A 323 13.89 15.30 21.52
CA ILE A 323 13.66 16.60 22.18
C ILE A 323 12.74 17.49 21.34
N GLN A 324 13.02 17.63 20.05
CA GLN A 324 12.19 18.42 19.14
C GLN A 324 10.72 17.94 19.15
N LYS A 325 10.50 16.63 18.97
CA LYS A 325 9.16 16.03 18.98
C LYS A 325 8.45 16.19 20.32
N ALA A 326 9.18 16.04 21.42
CA ALA A 326 8.64 16.21 22.76
C ALA A 326 8.16 17.65 22.98
N ILE A 327 8.93 18.66 22.56
CA ILE A 327 8.55 20.08 22.67
C ILE A 327 7.29 20.40 21.87
N GLU A 328 7.15 19.82 20.67
CA GLU A 328 5.97 19.96 19.79
C GLU A 328 4.72 19.25 20.36
N SER A 329 4.90 18.26 21.24
CA SER A 329 3.81 17.51 21.88
C SER A 329 2.99 18.38 22.84
N ARG A 330 1.67 18.17 22.86
CA ARG A 330 0.77 18.80 23.84
C ARG A 330 0.67 18.03 25.17
N ARG A 331 1.38 16.90 25.31
CA ARG A 331 1.23 15.96 26.42
C ARG A 331 2.27 16.12 27.54
N ILE A 332 3.27 16.96 27.36
CA ILE A 332 4.24 17.30 28.41
C ILE A 332 4.01 18.74 28.91
N THR A 333 4.41 18.99 30.15
CA THR A 333 4.20 20.29 30.82
C THR A 333 5.05 21.40 30.18
N ALA A 334 4.66 22.66 30.41
CA ALA A 334 5.46 23.81 29.96
C ALA A 334 6.87 23.80 30.58
N SER A 335 6.98 23.47 31.87
CA SER A 335 8.25 23.36 32.57
C SER A 335 9.16 22.27 31.96
N MET A 336 8.61 21.10 31.61
CA MET A 336 9.37 20.07 30.90
C MET A 336 9.84 20.57 29.53
N LYS A 337 9.02 21.32 28.79
CA LYS A 337 9.46 21.92 27.51
C LYS A 337 10.60 22.90 27.68
N ASP A 338 10.56 23.73 28.72
CA ASP A 338 11.63 24.68 29.01
C ASP A 338 12.93 23.97 29.40
N HIS A 339 12.83 22.91 30.20
CA HIS A 339 13.96 22.02 30.49
C HIS A 339 14.57 21.43 29.22
N LEU A 340 13.75 20.80 28.37
CA LEU A 340 14.22 20.22 27.11
C LEU A 340 14.83 21.26 26.14
N ARG A 341 14.35 22.51 26.15
CA ARG A 341 14.95 23.60 25.35
C ARG A 341 16.36 23.94 25.82
N ALA A 342 16.61 23.87 27.12
CA ALA A 342 17.95 24.09 27.69
C ALA A 342 18.94 22.96 27.36
N LEU A 343 18.43 21.76 27.08
CA LEU A 343 19.25 20.60 26.69
C LEU A 343 19.64 20.57 25.20
N ARG A 344 18.98 21.38 24.37
CA ARG A 344 19.06 21.28 22.90
C ARG A 344 20.41 21.69 22.30
#